data_AF-A0A2X1PG05-F1
#
_entry.id   AF-A0A2X1PG05-F1
#
_cell.length_a   1.000
_cell.length_b   1.000
_cell.length_c   1.000
_cell.angle_alpha   90.00
_cell.angle_beta   90.00
_cell.angle_gamma   90.00
#
_symmetry.space_group_name_H-M   'P 1'
#
loop_
_entity.id
_entity.type
_entity.pdbx_description
1 polymer ?
#
loop_
_entity_poly.entity_id
_entity_poly.type
_entity_poly.pdbx_seq_one_letter_code
_entity_poly.pdbx_strand_id
1 'polypeptide(L)'
;MNVNFFPGYVLVEMEMNDETWHLVKSVPRVMGFIGGTPDKPAPISKREADTILNRLEQNTDKPRHRNEYHPGEEVRVIEGPFADFNGTVEEVDYEKGRLKVSVSIFGRATPVELEFGQVEKIH
;
A
#
# COMPACT_ATOMS: atom_id res chain seq x y z
N MET A 1 2.90 -7.03 3.86
CA MET A 1 1.45 -6.97 3.53
C MET A 1 1.09 -5.56 3.08
N ASN A 2 1.17 -5.31 1.77
CA ASN A 2 0.79 -4.04 1.15
C ASN A 2 -0.74 -4.05 0.92
N VAL A 3 -1.52 -3.69 1.94
CA VAL A 3 -2.98 -3.61 1.76
C VAL A 3 -3.29 -2.27 1.12
N ASN A 4 -3.46 -2.29 -0.20
CA ASN A 4 -4.08 -1.21 -0.94
C ASN A 4 -5.52 -1.11 -0.45
N PHE A 5 -5.77 -0.25 0.53
CA PHE A 5 -7.10 -0.09 1.10
C PHE A 5 -7.93 0.78 0.13
N PHE A 6 -8.82 0.10 -0.58
CA PHE A 6 -9.75 0.65 -1.57
C PHE A 6 -9.14 1.31 -2.82
N PRO A 7 -8.22 0.66 -3.56
CA PRO A 7 -7.83 1.12 -4.88
C PRO A 7 -9.04 1.22 -5.80
N GLY A 8 -9.23 2.38 -6.40
CA GLY A 8 -10.38 2.68 -7.24
C GLY A 8 -11.60 3.23 -6.49
N TYR A 9 -11.49 3.55 -5.20
CA TYR A 9 -12.52 4.24 -4.43
C TYR A 9 -12.03 5.60 -3.93
N VAL A 10 -12.96 6.55 -3.83
CA VAL A 10 -12.72 7.90 -3.32
C VAL A 10 -13.76 8.16 -2.23
N LEU A 11 -13.33 8.65 -1.07
CA LEU A 11 -14.23 9.16 -0.04
C LEU A 11 -14.58 10.62 -0.36
N VAL A 12 -15.87 10.93 -0.33
CA VAL A 12 -16.38 12.29 -0.62
C VAL A 12 -17.31 12.70 0.52
N GLU A 13 -17.01 13.84 1.15
CA GLU A 13 -17.94 14.52 2.05
C GLU A 13 -18.77 15.51 1.21
N MET A 14 -20.08 15.28 1.14
CA MET A 14 -20.98 16.07 0.31
C MET A 14 -22.41 16.04 0.88
N GLU A 15 -23.18 17.09 0.59
CA GLU A 15 -24.64 17.02 0.72
C GLU A 15 -25.21 16.18 -0.43
N MET A 16 -26.07 15.20 -0.12
CA MET A 16 -26.69 14.33 -1.11
C MET A 16 -27.97 14.98 -1.66
N ASN A 17 -27.87 15.59 -2.84
CA ASN A 17 -28.99 16.16 -3.60
C ASN A 17 -28.81 15.85 -5.10
N ASP A 18 -29.81 16.17 -5.93
CA ASP A 18 -29.78 15.82 -7.36
C ASP A 18 -28.61 16.46 -8.12
N GLU A 19 -28.26 17.71 -7.78
CA GLU A 19 -27.16 18.44 -8.42
C GLU A 19 -25.81 17.78 -8.13
N THR A 20 -25.53 17.54 -6.84
CA THR A 20 -24.25 16.96 -6.40
C THR A 20 -24.12 15.49 -6.82
N TRP A 21 -25.25 14.77 -6.90
CA TRP A 21 -25.33 13.43 -7.46
C TRP A 21 -24.95 13.36 -8.95
N HIS A 22 -25.53 14.25 -9.76
CA HIS A 22 -25.22 14.34 -11.18
C HIS A 22 -23.77 14.79 -11.41
N LEU A 23 -23.27 15.70 -10.59
CA LEU A 23 -21.88 16.14 -10.63
C LEU A 23 -20.93 14.95 -10.52
N VAL A 24 -21.07 14.10 -9.49
CA VAL A 24 -20.18 12.94 -9.29
C VAL A 24 -20.31 11.93 -10.44
N LYS A 25 -21.53 11.65 -10.93
CA LYS A 25 -21.73 10.74 -12.07
C LYS A 25 -21.18 11.27 -13.40
N SER A 26 -21.00 12.59 -13.53
CA SER A 26 -20.42 13.19 -14.74
C SER A 26 -18.90 13.08 -14.81
N VAL A 27 -18.23 12.76 -13.69
CA VAL A 27 -16.77 12.65 -13.64
C VAL A 27 -16.30 11.41 -14.44
N PRO A 28 -15.41 11.58 -15.43
CA PRO A 28 -14.89 10.45 -16.20
C PRO A 28 -14.22 9.41 -15.30
N ARG A 29 -14.46 8.13 -15.60
CA ARG A 29 -13.94 6.95 -14.85
C ARG A 29 -14.51 6.75 -13.44
N VAL A 30 -15.48 7.56 -13.02
CA VAL A 30 -16.28 7.28 -11.82
C VAL A 30 -17.42 6.35 -12.24
N MET A 31 -17.42 5.11 -11.73
CA MET A 31 -18.46 4.13 -12.05
C MET A 31 -19.77 4.40 -11.31
N GLY A 32 -19.71 5.11 -10.18
CA GLY A 32 -20.86 5.50 -9.38
C GLY A 32 -20.59 5.40 -7.89
N PHE A 33 -21.67 5.55 -7.11
CA PHE A 33 -21.63 5.40 -5.67
C PHE A 33 -21.84 3.94 -5.25
N ILE A 34 -21.43 3.61 -4.02
CA ILE A 34 -21.49 2.27 -3.47
C ILE A 34 -22.55 2.21 -2.36
N GLY A 35 -23.26 1.08 -2.28
CA GLY A 35 -24.26 0.81 -1.26
C GLY A 35 -25.66 1.37 -1.59
N GLY A 36 -26.67 0.90 -0.85
CA GLY A 36 -28.06 1.33 -1.06
C GLY A 36 -28.64 0.86 -2.40
N THR A 37 -29.34 1.76 -3.10
CA THR A 37 -29.87 1.53 -4.46
C THR A 37 -29.14 2.41 -5.48
N PRO A 38 -29.25 2.13 -6.79
CA PRO A 38 -28.59 2.92 -7.83
C PRO A 38 -28.90 4.41 -7.81
N ASP A 39 -29.98 4.83 -7.16
CA ASP A 39 -30.47 6.20 -7.05
C ASP A 39 -30.36 6.79 -5.62
N LYS A 40 -30.03 5.94 -4.62
CA LYS A 40 -29.89 6.34 -3.22
C LYS A 40 -28.71 5.60 -2.59
N PRO A 41 -27.51 6.18 -2.64
CA PRO A 41 -26.34 5.56 -2.04
C PRO A 41 -26.48 5.58 -0.52
N ALA A 42 -25.89 4.61 0.15
CA ALA A 42 -25.87 4.58 1.60
C ALA A 42 -24.76 5.51 2.13
N PRO A 43 -25.08 6.54 2.95
CA PRO A 43 -24.05 7.32 3.59
C PRO A 43 -23.31 6.46 4.61
N ILE A 44 -22.00 6.65 4.71
CA ILE A 44 -21.22 6.10 5.82
C ILE A 44 -21.32 7.03 7.02
N SER A 45 -21.27 6.47 8.22
CA SER A 45 -21.24 7.27 9.44
C SER A 45 -19.91 8.00 9.58
N LYS A 46 -19.91 9.15 10.27
CA LYS A 46 -18.68 9.88 10.60
C LYS A 46 -17.65 8.99 11.31
N ARG A 47 -18.10 8.10 12.20
CA ARG A 47 -17.23 7.14 12.90
C ARG A 47 -16.55 6.16 11.93
N GLU A 48 -17.26 5.69 10.91
CA GLU A 48 -16.67 4.82 9.88
C GLU A 48 -15.69 5.59 9.00
N ALA A 49 -16.04 6.81 8.58
CA ALA A 49 -15.14 7.69 7.84
C ALA A 49 -13.86 7.98 8.65
N ASP A 50 -13.99 8.37 9.91
CA ASP A 50 -12.87 8.60 10.83
C ASP A 50 -12.04 7.33 10.99
N THR A 51 -12.67 6.14 11.07
CA THR A 51 -11.93 4.87 11.17
C THR A 51 -11.12 4.59 9.91
N ILE A 52 -11.65 4.90 8.73
CA ILE A 52 -10.95 4.73 7.45
C ILE A 52 -9.80 5.73 7.34
N LEU A 53 -10.05 7.01 7.65
CA LEU A 53 -9.05 8.09 7.63
C LEU A 53 -7.93 7.84 8.64
N ASN A 54 -8.24 7.54 9.90
CA ASN A 54 -7.24 7.24 10.93
C ASN A 54 -6.39 6.00 10.57
N ARG A 55 -6.93 5.02 9.83
CA ARG A 55 -6.14 3.87 9.36
C ARG A 55 -5.21 4.24 8.21
N LEU A 56 -5.61 5.16 7.32
CA LEU A 56 -4.72 5.72 6.31
C LEU A 56 -3.60 6.52 6.97
N GLU A 57 -3.93 7.37 7.93
CA GLU A 57 -2.98 8.18 8.69
C GLU A 57 -2.05 7.30 9.54
N GLN A 58 -2.53 6.28 10.26
CA GLN A 58 -1.66 5.37 11.03
C GLN A 58 -0.70 4.54 10.16
N ASN A 59 -1.01 4.33 8.87
CA ASN A 59 -0.08 3.75 7.90
C ASN A 59 0.85 4.78 7.25
N THR A 60 0.58 6.07 7.44
CA THR A 60 1.38 7.20 6.97
C THR A 60 2.29 7.78 8.08
N ASP A 61 1.85 7.70 9.35
CA ASP A 61 2.43 8.30 10.55
C ASP A 61 3.05 7.31 11.55
N LYS A 62 3.03 6.00 11.28
CA LYS A 62 4.23 5.26 11.68
C LYS A 62 5.34 5.94 10.90
N PRO A 63 6.44 6.41 11.53
CA PRO A 63 7.64 6.56 10.76
C PRO A 63 7.86 5.17 10.17
N ARG A 64 7.47 4.99 8.90
CA ARG A 64 8.34 4.27 8.00
C ARG A 64 9.61 5.05 8.19
N HIS A 65 10.46 4.59 9.10
CA HIS A 65 11.88 4.68 8.84
C HIS A 65 11.93 4.18 7.42
N ARG A 66 12.00 5.12 6.48
CA ARG A 66 12.27 4.82 5.09
C ARG A 66 13.70 4.36 5.24
N ASN A 67 13.84 3.07 5.55
CA ASN A 67 15.11 2.45 5.79
C ASN A 67 15.79 2.64 4.45
N GLU A 68 16.64 3.66 4.34
CA GLU A 68 17.45 3.86 3.16
C GLU A 68 18.34 2.63 3.08
N TYR A 69 18.17 1.84 2.04
CA TYR A 69 18.96 0.64 1.86
C TYR A 69 20.23 1.00 1.10
N HIS A 70 21.33 0.34 1.45
CA HIS A 70 22.59 0.47 0.74
C HIS A 70 23.08 -0.91 0.29
N PRO A 71 23.74 -1.00 -0.87
CA PRO A 71 24.47 -2.20 -1.23
C PRO A 71 25.40 -2.66 -0.10
N GLY A 72 25.38 -3.95 0.21
CA GLY A 72 26.13 -4.57 1.30
C GLY A 72 25.36 -4.71 2.61
N GLU A 73 24.20 -4.10 2.76
CA GLU A 73 23.38 -4.26 3.96
C GLU A 73 22.73 -5.64 4.04
N GLU A 74 22.66 -6.19 5.25
CA GLU A 74 21.93 -7.43 5.52
C GLU A 74 20.46 -7.15 5.77
N VAL A 75 19.61 -7.92 5.09
CA VAL A 75 18.17 -7.83 5.20
C VAL A 75 17.56 -9.20 5.38
N ARG A 76 16.44 -9.25 6.11
CA ARG A 76 15.58 -10.43 6.20
C ARG A 76 14.35 -10.20 5.33
N VAL A 77 13.97 -11.21 4.56
CA VAL A 77 12.73 -11.18 3.78
C VAL A 77 11.56 -11.52 4.70
N ILE A 78 10.53 -10.67 4.71
CA ILE A 78 9.37 -10.79 5.61
C ILE A 78 8.06 -11.15 4.87
N GLU A 79 8.10 -11.23 3.54
CA GLU A 79 6.92 -11.54 2.72
C GLU A 79 7.29 -12.29 1.43
N GLY A 80 6.39 -13.16 0.95
CA GLY A 80 6.54 -13.89 -0.30
C GLY A 80 7.23 -15.26 -0.15
N PRO A 81 7.58 -15.91 -1.27
CA PRO A 81 8.09 -17.29 -1.27
C PRO A 81 9.48 -17.45 -0.63
N PHE A 82 10.17 -16.32 -0.38
CA PHE A 82 11.48 -16.27 0.25
C PHE A 82 11.41 -15.72 1.69
N ALA A 83 10.21 -15.63 2.28
CA ALA A 83 10.05 -15.19 3.66
C ALA A 83 10.93 -16.01 4.62
N ASP A 84 11.41 -15.37 5.67
CA ASP A 84 12.33 -15.89 6.69
C ASP A 84 13.77 -16.17 6.25
N PHE A 85 14.08 -16.03 4.95
CA PHE A 85 15.47 -16.06 4.52
C PHE A 85 16.16 -14.71 4.69
N ASN A 86 17.46 -14.77 4.99
CA ASN A 86 18.34 -13.61 5.02
C ASN A 86 19.04 -13.44 3.67
N GLY A 87 19.39 -12.21 3.34
CA GLY A 87 20.16 -11.88 2.16
C GLY A 87 20.91 -10.57 2.29
N THR A 88 21.74 -10.30 1.30
CA THR A 88 22.53 -9.07 1.21
C THR A 88 22.01 -8.23 0.04
N VAL A 89 21.81 -6.93 0.27
CA VAL A 89 21.43 -5.99 -0.79
C VAL A 89 22.60 -5.85 -1.78
N GLU A 90 22.35 -6.14 -3.05
CA GLU A 90 23.32 -5.92 -4.14
C GLU A 90 23.15 -4.55 -4.79
N GLU A 91 21.90 -4.15 -5.02
CA GLU A 91 21.54 -2.93 -5.75
C GLU A 91 20.21 -2.38 -5.24
N VAL A 92 20.07 -1.05 -5.31
CA VAL A 92 18.87 -0.33 -4.90
C VAL A 92 18.39 0.57 -6.04
N ASP A 93 17.19 0.29 -6.55
CA ASP A 93 16.51 1.12 -7.53
C ASP A 93 15.41 1.93 -6.82
N TYR A 94 15.76 3.14 -6.42
CA TYR A 94 14.85 4.06 -5.72
C TYR A 94 13.74 4.60 -6.63
N GLU A 95 13.97 4.67 -7.94
CA GLU A 95 12.95 5.14 -8.89
C GLU A 95 11.84 4.10 -9.06
N LYS A 96 12.21 2.81 -9.13
CA LYS A 96 11.25 1.70 -9.26
C LYS A 96 10.78 1.13 -7.92
N GLY A 97 11.41 1.53 -6.81
CA GLY A 97 11.07 1.02 -5.48
C GLY A 97 11.47 -0.44 -5.26
N ARG A 98 12.59 -0.87 -5.85
CA ARG A 98 13.05 -2.26 -5.88
C ARG A 98 14.45 -2.43 -5.30
N LEU A 99 14.68 -3.60 -4.73
CA LEU A 99 15.96 -4.07 -4.22
C LEU A 99 16.34 -5.34 -4.98
N LYS A 100 17.60 -5.41 -5.43
CA LYS A 100 18.20 -6.68 -5.81
C LYS A 100 18.89 -7.25 -4.58
N VAL A 101 18.47 -8.42 -4.13
CA VAL A 101 18.96 -9.07 -2.91
C VAL A 101 19.50 -10.45 -3.23
N SER A 102 20.72 -10.74 -2.78
CA SER A 102 21.28 -12.09 -2.82
C SER A 102 20.82 -12.87 -1.58
N VAL A 103 19.77 -13.67 -1.72
CA VAL A 103 19.19 -14.48 -0.64
C VAL A 103 19.98 -15.78 -0.49
N SER A 104 20.33 -16.13 0.75
CA SER A 104 21.06 -17.38 1.04
C SER A 104 20.09 -18.53 1.24
N ILE A 105 20.03 -19.46 0.28
CA ILE A 105 19.16 -20.63 0.32
C ILE A 105 20.05 -21.87 0.24
N PHE A 106 20.03 -22.72 1.28
CA PHE A 106 20.86 -23.93 1.38
C PHE A 106 22.36 -23.69 1.11
N GLY A 107 22.88 -22.54 1.58
CA GLY A 107 24.28 -22.15 1.38
C GLY A 107 24.61 -21.66 -0.04
N ARG A 108 23.60 -21.43 -0.90
CA ARG A 108 23.77 -20.84 -2.23
C ARG A 108 23.14 -19.44 -2.26
N ALA A 109 23.90 -18.49 -2.79
CA ALA A 109 23.43 -17.14 -3.10
C ALA A 109 22.49 -17.18 -4.31
N THR A 110 21.24 -16.78 -4.13
CA THR A 110 20.23 -16.67 -5.19
C THR A 110 19.77 -15.22 -5.31
N PRO A 111 20.06 -14.52 -6.42
CA PRO A 111 19.63 -13.14 -6.60
C PRO A 111 18.12 -13.08 -6.88
N VAL A 112 17.42 -12.22 -6.16
CA VAL A 112 15.98 -11.97 -6.31
C VAL A 112 15.68 -10.48 -6.25
N GLU A 113 14.62 -10.05 -6.94
CA GLU A 113 14.11 -8.68 -6.85
C GLU A 113 12.96 -8.60 -5.85
N LEU A 114 13.04 -7.65 -4.92
CA LEU A 114 12.07 -7.44 -3.84
C LEU A 114 11.67 -5.97 -3.74
N GLU A 115 10.47 -5.69 -3.25
CA GLU A 115 10.06 -4.33 -2.86
C GLU A 115 10.60 -3.99 -1.47
N PHE A 116 10.77 -2.70 -1.18
CA PHE A 116 11.20 -2.25 0.16
C PHE A 116 10.31 -2.77 1.30
N GLY A 117 9.01 -2.96 1.05
CA GLY A 117 8.06 -3.49 2.05
C GLY A 117 8.16 -5.00 2.29
N GLN A 118 8.93 -5.73 1.50
CA GLN A 118 9.10 -7.19 1.61
C GLN A 118 10.34 -7.57 2.42
N VAL A 119 11.12 -6.58 2.90
CA VAL A 119 12.35 -6.82 3.65
C VAL A 119 12.45 -5.95 4.90
N GLU A 120 13.20 -6.41 5.90
CA GLU A 120 13.59 -5.66 7.10
C GLU A 120 15.11 -5.66 7.27
N LYS A 121 15.71 -4.56 7.76
CA LYS A 121 17.15 -4.51 8.03
C LYS A 121 17.51 -5.40 9.21
N ILE A 122 18.59 -6.17 9.07
CA ILE A 122 19.20 -6.91 10.16
C ILE A 122 20.33 -6.02 10.73
N HIS A 123 19.92 -5.02 11.51
CA HIS A 123 20.76 -3.96 12.10
C HIS A 123 21.38 -2.96 11.10
#